data_AF-A0A2G2QCL7-F1
#
_entry.id   AF-A0A2G2QCL7-F1
#
_cell.length_a   1.000
_cell.length_b   1.000
_cell.length_c   1.000
_cell.angle_alpha   90.00
_cell.angle_beta   90.00
_cell.angle_gamma   90.00
#
_symmetry.space_group_name_H-M   'P 1'
#
loop_
_entity.id
_entity.type
_entity.pdbx_description
1 polymer ?
#
loop_
_entity_poly.entity_id
_entity_poly.type
_entity_poly.pdbx_seq_one_letter_code
_entity_poly.pdbx_strand_id
1 'polypeptide(L)'
;MDLIKKMIIICTLVLLLAACSDEIEENIIFYDTYLQQTVIKDLTERNVKFRLENGNSLWFSHNDSETVEYIYSQAVSNRPIRYGFYDSQKYLLFISLLEEEGIIITSEAMDSDNSIVWVPIEARESASIMFHQVITNAE
;
A
#
# COMPACT_ATOMS: atom_id res chain seq x y z
N MET A 1 40.16 -27.48 -35.55
CA MET A 1 40.09 -26.37 -34.58
C MET A 1 38.80 -25.53 -34.72
N ASP A 2 38.00 -25.74 -35.76
CA ASP A 2 36.78 -24.95 -36.02
C ASP A 2 35.52 -25.44 -35.31
N LEU A 3 35.40 -26.74 -34.99
CA LEU A 3 34.18 -27.27 -34.37
C LEU A 3 33.98 -26.77 -32.93
N ILE A 4 35.05 -26.77 -32.13
CA ILE A 4 35.03 -26.37 -30.71
C ILE A 4 34.72 -24.87 -30.58
N LYS A 5 35.30 -24.03 -31.43
CA LYS A 5 35.00 -22.58 -31.45
C LYS A 5 33.55 -22.31 -31.83
N LYS A 6 33.00 -23.02 -32.82
CA LYS A 6 31.58 -22.91 -33.21
C LYS A 6 30.65 -23.37 -32.07
N MET A 7 31.00 -24.45 -31.38
CA MET A 7 30.20 -24.96 -30.26
C MET A 7 30.17 -24.00 -29.07
N ILE A 8 31.31 -23.40 -28.73
CA ILE A 8 31.40 -22.39 -27.66
C ILE A 8 30.54 -21.18 -27.99
N ILE A 9 30.66 -20.63 -29.21
CA ILE A 9 29.87 -19.46 -29.65
C ILE A 9 28.36 -19.74 -29.57
N ILE A 10 27.91 -20.92 -29.98
CA ILE A 10 26.48 -21.29 -29.91
C ILE A 10 26.02 -21.40 -28.44
N CYS A 11 26.82 -21.99 -27.56
CA CYS A 11 26.49 -22.07 -26.13
C CYS A 11 26.41 -20.69 -25.47
N THR A 12 27.33 -19.77 -25.79
CA THR A 12 27.25 -18.39 -25.28
C THR A 12 26.05 -17.63 -25.85
N LEU A 13 25.70 -17.86 -27.13
CA LEU A 13 24.54 -17.22 -27.76
C LEU A 13 23.22 -17.72 -27.17
N VAL A 14 23.11 -19.02 -26.87
CA VAL A 14 21.92 -19.61 -26.22
C VAL A 14 21.78 -19.12 -24.78
N LEU A 15 22.89 -18.96 -24.05
CA LEU A 15 22.88 -18.36 -22.71
C LEU A 15 22.54 -16.87 -22.73
N LEU A 16 22.96 -16.13 -23.76
CA LEU A 16 22.58 -14.72 -23.96
C LEU A 16 21.12 -14.54 -24.35
N LEU A 17 20.58 -15.44 -25.20
CA LEU A 17 19.18 -15.40 -25.62
C LEU A 17 18.23 -15.84 -24.51
N ALA A 18 18.64 -16.77 -23.65
CA ALA A 18 17.90 -17.11 -22.42
C ALA A 18 17.90 -15.99 -21.38
N ALA A 19 18.90 -15.07 -21.43
CA ALA A 19 18.93 -13.88 -20.58
C ALA A 19 18.10 -12.71 -21.14
N CYS A 20 17.50 -12.86 -22.33
CA CYS A 20 16.64 -11.87 -23.00
C CYS A 20 15.25 -12.44 -23.31
N SER A 21 14.71 -13.36 -22.50
CA SER A 21 13.26 -13.46 -22.43
C SER A 21 12.80 -12.22 -21.67
N ASP A 22 12.12 -11.31 -22.36
CA ASP A 22 11.39 -10.23 -21.71
C ASP A 22 10.51 -10.89 -20.63
N GLU A 23 10.93 -10.76 -19.38
CA GLU A 23 10.16 -11.26 -18.26
C GLU A 23 8.86 -10.48 -18.30
N ILE A 24 7.74 -11.17 -18.48
CA ILE A 24 6.44 -10.50 -18.57
C ILE A 24 6.27 -9.75 -17.25
N GLU A 25 6.26 -8.42 -17.32
CA GLU A 25 6.04 -7.57 -16.16
C GLU A 25 4.56 -7.17 -16.09
N GLU A 26 4.08 -7.08 -14.86
CA GLU A 26 2.79 -6.51 -14.51
C GLU A 26 2.97 -5.25 -13.68
N ASN A 27 1.92 -4.45 -13.52
CA ASN A 27 1.98 -3.25 -12.69
C ASN A 27 0.71 -2.97 -11.86
N ILE A 28 0.91 -2.26 -10.75
CA ILE A 28 -0.13 -1.67 -9.92
C ILE A 28 0.15 -0.17 -9.80
N ILE A 29 -0.87 0.65 -10.04
CA ILE A 29 -0.81 2.11 -9.84
C ILE A 29 -1.46 2.44 -8.50
N PHE A 30 -0.69 3.06 -7.60
CA PHE A 30 -1.20 3.50 -6.30
C PHE A 30 -1.67 4.96 -6.35
N TYR A 31 -2.86 5.19 -5.81
CA TYR A 31 -3.42 6.53 -5.54
C TYR A 31 -3.46 6.85 -4.04
N ASP A 32 -3.02 5.89 -3.21
CA ASP A 32 -2.95 6.01 -1.77
C ASP A 32 -1.54 5.65 -1.29
N THR A 33 -0.86 6.64 -0.71
CA THR A 33 0.49 6.49 -0.17
C THR A 33 0.57 5.47 0.97
N TYR A 34 -0.47 5.36 1.81
CA TYR A 34 -0.48 4.35 2.89
C TYR A 34 -0.45 2.94 2.31
N LEU A 35 -1.34 2.69 1.34
CA LEU A 35 -1.45 1.40 0.68
C LEU A 35 -0.16 1.05 -0.07
N GLN A 36 0.41 2.03 -0.77
CA GLN A 36 1.68 1.86 -1.46
C GLN A 36 2.81 1.47 -0.50
N GLN A 37 2.99 2.22 0.59
CA GLN A 37 4.05 1.98 1.56
C GLN A 37 3.89 0.62 2.25
N THR A 38 2.66 0.24 2.57
CA THR A 38 2.34 -1.06 3.18
C THR A 38 2.73 -2.20 2.24
N VAL A 39 2.33 -2.12 0.97
CA VAL A 39 2.66 -3.14 -0.03
C VAL A 39 4.17 -3.22 -0.29
N ILE A 40 4.86 -2.08 -0.45
CA ILE A 40 6.31 -2.04 -0.65
C ILE A 40 7.05 -2.70 0.52
N LYS A 41 6.62 -2.41 1.75
CA LYS A 41 7.22 -2.97 2.96
C LYS A 41 7.10 -4.50 2.96
N ASP A 42 5.90 -5.02 2.75
CA ASP A 42 5.65 -6.47 2.74
C ASP A 42 6.39 -7.18 1.61
N LEU A 43 6.47 -6.59 0.41
CA LEU A 43 7.24 -7.12 -0.71
C LEU A 43 8.74 -7.20 -0.36
N THR A 44 9.26 -6.15 0.28
CA THR A 44 10.66 -6.10 0.73
C THR A 44 10.95 -7.17 1.79
N GLU A 45 10.08 -7.31 2.79
CA GLU A 45 10.21 -8.32 3.85
C GLU A 45 10.17 -9.76 3.32
N ARG A 46 9.41 -9.97 2.23
CA ARG A 46 9.27 -11.27 1.56
C ARG A 46 10.31 -11.50 0.45
N ASN A 47 11.22 -10.56 0.21
CA ASN A 47 12.21 -10.59 -0.86
C ASN A 47 11.62 -10.74 -2.28
N VAL A 48 10.43 -10.20 -2.52
CA VAL A 48 9.82 -10.13 -3.85
C VAL A 48 10.50 -9.00 -4.62
N LYS A 49 10.90 -9.25 -5.87
CA LYS A 49 11.55 -8.23 -6.70
C LYS A 49 10.49 -7.30 -7.29
N PHE A 50 10.70 -6.00 -7.14
CA PHE A 50 9.85 -4.98 -7.75
C PHE A 50 10.68 -3.76 -8.12
N ARG A 51 10.14 -2.92 -9.01
CA ARG A 51 10.66 -1.59 -9.32
C ARG A 51 9.54 -0.55 -9.18
N LEU A 52 9.91 0.65 -8.72
CA LEU A 52 9.00 1.79 -8.66
C LEU A 52 9.29 2.74 -9.81
N GLU A 53 8.24 3.12 -10.54
CA GLU A 53 8.30 4.05 -11.65
C GLU A 53 7.34 5.22 -11.37
N ASN A 54 7.76 6.44 -11.70
CA ASN A 54 6.99 7.68 -11.48
C ASN A 54 6.52 7.92 -10.04
N GLY A 55 7.11 7.23 -9.07
CA GLY A 55 6.80 7.36 -7.65
C GLY A 55 5.52 6.65 -7.19
N ASN A 56 4.67 6.15 -8.09
CA ASN A 56 3.40 5.51 -7.73
C ASN A 56 3.05 4.24 -8.53
N SER A 57 3.80 3.89 -9.56
CA SER A 57 3.63 2.64 -10.31
C SER A 57 4.61 1.59 -9.83
N LEU A 58 4.12 0.49 -9.28
CA LEU A 58 4.93 -0.66 -8.88
C LEU A 58 4.86 -1.71 -9.96
N TRP A 59 6.01 -2.08 -10.52
CA TRP A 59 6.15 -3.10 -11.53
C TRP A 59 6.83 -4.35 -10.94
N PHE A 60 6.38 -5.53 -11.34
CA PHE A 60 6.82 -6.83 -10.81
C PHE A 60 6.74 -7.92 -11.87
N SER A 61 7.44 -9.04 -11.64
CA SER A 61 7.39 -10.20 -12.53
C SER A 61 6.02 -10.88 -12.48
N HIS A 62 5.49 -11.29 -13.63
CA HIS A 62 4.27 -12.09 -13.72
C HIS A 62 4.32 -13.37 -12.88
N ASN A 63 5.51 -13.92 -12.65
CA ASN A 63 5.67 -15.10 -11.78
C ASN A 63 5.35 -14.81 -10.31
N ASP A 64 5.39 -13.55 -9.90
CA ASP A 64 5.10 -13.10 -8.53
C ASP A 64 3.64 -12.62 -8.36
N SER A 65 2.80 -12.66 -9.41
CA SER A 65 1.46 -12.04 -9.41
C SER A 65 0.56 -12.52 -8.28
N GLU A 66 0.46 -13.82 -8.03
CA GLU A 66 -0.36 -14.34 -6.92
C GLU A 66 0.13 -13.82 -5.56
N THR A 67 1.44 -13.68 -5.38
CA THR A 67 2.02 -13.16 -4.14
C THR A 67 1.74 -11.67 -3.98
N VAL A 68 1.92 -10.89 -5.05
CA VAL A 68 1.65 -9.45 -5.05
C VAL A 68 0.17 -9.17 -4.85
N GLU A 69 -0.72 -9.89 -5.52
CA GLU A 69 -2.17 -9.80 -5.33
C GLU A 69 -2.58 -10.12 -3.90
N TYR A 70 -2.01 -11.19 -3.32
CA TYR A 70 -2.26 -11.53 -1.93
C TYR A 70 -1.82 -10.40 -0.99
N ILE A 71 -0.60 -9.89 -1.13
CA ILE A 71 -0.08 -8.78 -0.30
C ILE A 71 -0.96 -7.53 -0.45
N TYR A 72 -1.29 -7.16 -1.68
CA TYR A 72 -2.16 -6.01 -1.96
C TYR A 72 -3.54 -6.20 -1.30
N SER A 73 -4.14 -7.39 -1.43
CA SER A 73 -5.44 -7.67 -0.82
C SER A 73 -5.40 -7.56 0.70
N GLN A 74 -4.35 -8.06 1.36
CA GLN A 74 -4.16 -7.93 2.81
C GLN A 74 -3.97 -6.46 3.21
N ALA A 75 -3.17 -5.70 2.45
CA ALA A 75 -2.96 -4.28 2.72
C ALA A 75 -4.25 -3.47 2.58
N VAL A 76 -5.11 -3.78 1.60
CA VAL A 76 -6.44 -3.17 1.45
C VAL A 76 -7.34 -3.57 2.61
N SER A 77 -7.38 -4.85 2.99
CA SER A 77 -8.24 -5.34 4.07
C SER A 77 -7.86 -4.75 5.43
N ASN A 78 -6.58 -4.54 5.69
CA ASN A 78 -6.05 -4.02 6.96
C ASN A 78 -5.86 -2.50 6.96
N ARG A 79 -6.31 -1.81 5.90
CA ARG A 79 -6.16 -0.37 5.76
C ARG A 79 -6.94 0.37 6.86
N PRO A 80 -6.29 1.27 7.64
CA PRO A 80 -6.97 2.14 8.58
C PRO A 80 -8.05 2.99 7.92
N ILE A 81 -9.09 3.31 8.67
CA ILE A 81 -10.20 4.13 8.20
C ILE A 81 -9.86 5.60 8.42
N ARG A 82 -10.02 6.39 7.36
CA ARG A 82 -9.76 7.83 7.37
C ARG A 82 -11.05 8.61 7.67
N TYR A 83 -11.04 9.41 8.73
CA TYR A 83 -12.09 10.39 9.02
C TYR A 83 -11.52 11.80 8.86
N GLY A 84 -12.20 12.63 8.07
CA GLY A 84 -11.80 14.01 7.82
C GLY A 84 -12.73 15.00 8.51
N PHE A 85 -12.18 16.08 9.03
CA PHE A 85 -12.89 17.11 9.78
C PHE A 85 -12.52 18.50 9.28
N TYR A 86 -13.55 19.30 8.98
CA TYR A 86 -13.39 20.74 8.72
C TYR A 86 -13.56 21.59 9.98
N ASP A 87 -14.18 21.03 11.02
CA ASP A 87 -14.46 21.68 12.29
C ASP A 87 -13.53 21.13 13.37
N SER A 88 -12.68 22.00 13.91
CA SER A 88 -11.71 21.66 14.96
C SER A 88 -12.36 21.14 16.24
N GLN A 89 -13.57 21.59 16.60
CA GLN A 89 -14.27 21.11 17.78
C GLN A 89 -14.78 19.68 17.58
N LYS A 90 -15.34 19.39 16.39
CA LYS A 90 -15.77 18.03 16.04
C LYS A 90 -14.58 17.07 15.97
N TYR A 91 -13.47 17.51 15.41
CA TYR A 91 -12.22 16.75 15.39
C TYR A 91 -11.75 16.38 16.80
N LEU A 92 -11.67 17.36 17.71
CA LEU A 92 -11.22 17.13 19.09
C LEU A 92 -12.20 16.24 19.86
N LEU A 93 -13.51 16.43 19.68
CA LEU A 93 -14.53 15.59 20.29
C LEU A 93 -14.41 14.13 19.82
N PHE A 94 -14.23 13.91 18.52
CA PHE A 94 -14.06 12.57 17.98
C PHE A 94 -12.82 11.87 18.53
N ILE A 95 -11.69 12.58 18.64
CA ILE A 95 -10.49 12.05 19.27
C ILE A 95 -10.75 11.64 20.73
N SER A 96 -11.38 12.51 21.52
CA SER A 96 -11.70 12.23 22.93
C SER A 96 -12.52 10.95 23.08
N LEU A 97 -13.55 10.78 22.25
CA LEU A 97 -14.40 9.57 22.29
C LEU A 97 -13.62 8.30 21.95
N LEU A 98 -12.71 8.36 20.97
CA LEU A 98 -11.87 7.22 20.61
C LEU A 98 -10.87 6.88 21.72
N GLU A 99 -10.25 7.88 22.33
CA GLU A 99 -9.31 7.70 23.44
C GLU A 99 -9.99 7.15 24.70
N GLU A 100 -11.21 7.61 25.02
CA GLU A 100 -12.03 7.10 26.13
C GLU A 100 -12.37 5.61 25.98
N GLU A 101 -12.60 5.16 24.74
CA GLU A 101 -12.83 3.75 24.40
C GLU A 101 -11.53 2.93 24.32
N GLY A 102 -10.37 3.57 24.51
CA GLY A 102 -9.06 2.94 24.44
C GLY A 102 -8.59 2.60 23.02
N ILE A 103 -9.16 3.27 22.00
CA ILE A 103 -8.79 3.08 20.60
C ILE A 103 -7.53 3.90 20.30
N ILE A 104 -6.45 3.22 19.90
CA ILE A 104 -5.19 3.87 19.53
C ILE A 104 -5.32 4.43 18.12
N ILE A 105 -5.16 5.74 17.97
CA ILE A 105 -5.30 6.45 16.70
C ILE A 105 -4.00 7.11 16.24
N THR A 106 -3.94 7.43 14.96
CA THR A 106 -2.99 8.41 14.42
C THR A 106 -3.78 9.60 13.91
N SER A 107 -3.39 10.82 14.29
CA SER A 107 -4.09 12.03 13.85
C SER A 107 -3.13 13.08 13.31
N GLU A 108 -3.61 13.84 12.34
CA GLU A 108 -2.89 14.93 11.69
C GLU A 108 -3.81 16.14 11.63
N ALA A 109 -3.45 17.21 12.34
CA ALA A 109 -4.06 18.52 12.13
C ALA A 109 -3.35 19.17 10.93
N MET A 110 -3.97 19.11 9.75
CA MET A 110 -3.54 19.93 8.62
C MET A 110 -4.13 21.34 8.78
N ASP A 111 -3.55 22.31 8.08
CA ASP A 111 -3.83 23.75 8.11
C ASP A 111 -5.33 24.09 8.32
N SER A 112 -5.59 25.21 9.02
CA SER A 112 -6.82 25.79 9.63
C SER A 112 -8.18 25.05 9.58
N ASP A 113 -8.48 24.29 8.53
CA ASP A 113 -9.79 23.73 8.24
C ASP A 113 -9.74 22.27 7.76
N ASN A 114 -8.64 21.52 7.91
CA ASN A 114 -8.61 20.11 7.51
C ASN A 114 -7.83 19.24 8.50
N SER A 115 -8.52 18.55 9.39
CA SER A 115 -7.91 17.57 10.29
C SER A 115 -8.29 16.14 9.87
N ILE A 116 -7.38 15.20 10.07
CA ILE A 116 -7.54 13.79 9.69
C ILE A 116 -7.30 12.92 10.92
N VAL A 117 -8.17 11.93 11.12
CA VAL A 117 -7.98 10.84 12.08
C VAL A 117 -7.97 9.52 11.33
N TRP A 118 -6.92 8.73 11.55
CA TRP A 118 -6.78 7.37 11.07
C TRP A 118 -7.11 6.41 12.20
N VAL A 119 -8.12 5.58 11.98
CA VAL A 119 -8.62 4.62 12.96
C VAL A 119 -8.24 3.20 12.52
N PRO A 120 -7.71 2.35 13.42
CA PRO A 120 -7.45 0.95 13.12
C PRO A 120 -8.69 0.21 12.62
N ILE A 121 -8.47 -0.79 11.77
CA ILE A 121 -9.55 -1.48 11.07
C ILE A 121 -10.50 -2.22 12.02
N GLU A 122 -9.96 -2.74 13.11
CA GLU A 122 -10.65 -3.45 14.18
C GLU A 122 -11.64 -2.56 14.95
N ALA A 123 -11.42 -1.24 14.95
CA ALA A 123 -12.27 -0.26 15.63
C ALA A 123 -13.25 0.44 14.68
N ARG A 124 -13.34 0.00 13.41
CA ARG A 124 -14.17 0.62 12.36
C ARG A 124 -15.62 0.83 12.79
N GLU A 125 -16.25 -0.17 13.38
CA GLU A 125 -17.67 -0.11 13.73
C GLU A 125 -17.92 0.93 14.83
N SER A 126 -17.18 0.84 15.94
CA SER A 126 -17.27 1.80 17.05
C SER A 126 -16.98 3.23 16.58
N ALA A 127 -15.91 3.43 15.81
CA ALA A 127 -15.55 4.74 15.28
C ALA A 127 -16.60 5.29 14.31
N SER A 128 -17.22 4.45 13.48
CA SER A 128 -18.32 4.87 12.60
C SER A 128 -19.51 5.41 13.39
N ILE A 129 -19.89 4.75 14.48
CA ILE A 129 -20.99 5.18 15.36
C ILE A 129 -20.65 6.52 16.02
N MET A 130 -19.46 6.63 16.62
CA MET A 130 -18.99 7.87 17.25
C MET A 130 -18.91 9.03 16.24
N PHE A 131 -18.42 8.76 15.03
CA PHE A 131 -18.32 9.77 13.98
C PHE A 131 -19.71 10.32 13.63
N HIS A 132 -20.71 9.44 13.45
CA HIS A 132 -22.07 9.89 13.20
C HIS A 132 -22.61 10.76 14.34
N GLN A 133 -22.41 10.36 15.60
CA GLN A 133 -22.82 11.15 16.76
C GLN A 133 -22.18 12.55 16.77
N VAL A 134 -20.88 12.64 16.46
CA VAL A 134 -20.13 13.91 16.41
C VAL A 134 -20.66 14.82 15.30
N ILE A 135 -20.97 14.27 14.12
CA ILE A 135 -21.47 15.08 13.00
C ILE A 135 -22.91 15.56 13.26
N THR A 136 -23.78 14.72 13.85
CA THR A 136 -25.20 15.03 14.05
C THR A 136 -25.50 15.90 15.28
N ASN A 137 -24.73 15.78 16.36
CA ASN A 137 -25.02 16.49 17.62
C ASN A 137 -24.48 17.93 17.68
N ALA A 138 -23.99 18.45 16.55
CA ALA A 138 -23.38 19.77 16.45
C ALA A 138 -24.17 20.73 15.52
N GLU A 139 -25.44 20.41 15.28
CA GLU A 139 -26.48 21.34 14.80
C GLU A 139 -27.35 21.77 15.99
#